data_AF-A0AA35X7B5-F1
#
_entry.id   AF-A0AA35X7B5-F1
#
_cell.length_a   1.000
_cell.length_b   1.000
_cell.length_c   1.000
_cell.angle_alpha   90.00
_cell.angle_beta   90.00
_cell.angle_gamma   90.00
#
_symmetry.space_group_name_H-M   'P 1'
#
loop_
_entity.id
_entity.type
_entity.pdbx_description
1 polymer ?
#
loop_
_entity_poly.entity_id
_entity_poly.type
_entity_poly.pdbx_seq_one_letter_code
_entity_poly.pdbx_strand_id
1 'polypeptide(L)'
;MGVVGRVDGAEVRVGRRPLFDEIAAEIEEALVRAEAAGHTAVLIGPGAAAEAVVALADTVKPTSLQAVQELRAMGLEVSLLTGDNRRTARSVGDAIGEAGKRVAVVGDGVNDAPALAQADLAIAVGTGADVAIEASDLTIVGGDLRAVPDAIALSRRTLSTIKANLFWAFAYNVAAIPLAATGVLNPMAAAAAMARRRCSW
;
A
#
# COMPACT_ATOMS: atom_id res chain seq x y z
N MET A 1 -11.52 27.95 6.18
CA MET A 1 -12.60 27.01 5.82
C MET A 1 -13.29 26.55 7.09
N GLY A 2 -14.62 26.46 7.07
CA GLY A 2 -15.42 26.03 8.21
C GLY A 2 -16.89 25.87 7.82
N VAL A 3 -17.70 25.45 8.78
CA VAL A 3 -19.13 25.19 8.65
C VAL A 3 -19.86 25.99 9.74
N VAL A 4 -21.01 26.55 9.38
CA VAL A 4 -21.93 27.22 10.31
C VAL A 4 -23.25 26.45 10.30
N GLY A 5 -23.79 26.19 11.48
CA GLY A 5 -25.05 25.45 11.64
C GLY A 5 -25.84 25.96 12.84
N ARG A 6 -27.05 25.41 13.02
CA ARG A 6 -27.85 25.63 14.22
C ARG A 6 -27.94 24.35 15.04
N VAL A 7 -27.68 24.45 16.34
CA VAL A 7 -27.88 23.37 17.32
C VAL A 7 -28.77 23.92 18.42
N ASP A 8 -29.90 23.25 18.69
CA ASP A 8 -30.90 23.68 19.67
C ASP A 8 -31.36 25.15 19.53
N GLY A 9 -31.39 25.65 18.29
CA GLY A 9 -31.77 27.02 17.96
C GLY A 9 -30.65 28.06 18.03
N ALA A 10 -29.47 27.72 18.56
CA ALA A 10 -28.29 28.59 18.61
C ALA A 10 -27.38 28.42 17.38
N GLU A 11 -26.82 29.51 16.86
CA GLU A 11 -25.82 29.46 15.78
C GLU A 11 -24.47 28.99 16.33
N VAL A 12 -23.93 27.92 15.75
CA VAL A 12 -22.63 27.34 16.11
C VAL A 12 -21.73 27.35 14.89
N ARG A 13 -20.48 27.77 15.07
CA ARG A 13 -19.44 27.75 14.04
C ARG A 13 -18.41 26.69 14.37
N VAL A 14 -17.93 25.99 13.34
CA VAL A 14 -16.86 25.00 13.43
C VAL A 14 -15.84 25.28 12.32
N GLY A 15 -14.57 25.47 12.67
CA GLY A 15 -13.56 25.71 11.64
C GLY A 15 -12.18 26.09 12.14
N ARG A 16 -11.37 26.63 11.22
CA ARG A 16 -10.00 27.10 11.48
C ARG A 16 -10.01 28.48 12.16
N ARG A 17 -8.86 28.84 12.75
CA ARG A 17 -8.60 30.12 13.44
C ARG A 17 -9.22 31.38 12.79
N PRO A 18 -9.18 31.57 11.45
CA PRO A 18 -9.74 32.78 10.82
C PRO A 18 -11.27 32.90 10.85
N LEU A 19 -12.00 31.88 11.34
CA LEU A 19 -13.46 31.91 11.45
C LEU A 19 -13.96 32.59 12.74
N PHE A 20 -13.05 32.87 13.67
CA PHE A 20 -13.36 33.38 15.01
C PHE A 20 -12.60 34.67 15.28
N ASP A 21 -13.32 35.66 15.81
CA ASP A 21 -12.77 36.97 16.18
C ASP A 21 -12.16 36.93 17.58
N GLU A 22 -12.79 36.17 18.48
CA GLU A 22 -12.40 36.05 19.88
C GLU A 22 -12.08 34.59 20.23
N ILE A 23 -10.93 34.37 20.88
CA ILE A 23 -10.52 33.05 21.38
C ILE A 23 -9.95 33.24 22.78
N ALA A 24 -10.49 32.50 23.75
CA ALA A 24 -9.95 32.48 25.10
C ALA A 24 -8.52 31.94 25.10
N ALA A 25 -7.65 32.48 25.97
CA ALA A 25 -6.22 32.16 26.00
C ALA A 25 -5.98 30.64 26.16
N GLU A 26 -6.80 29.98 26.99
CA GLU A 26 -6.72 28.55 27.25
C GLU A 26 -7.02 27.71 26.00
N ILE A 27 -7.94 28.19 25.15
CA ILE A 27 -8.33 27.53 23.89
C ILE A 27 -7.27 27.76 22.82
N GLU A 28 -6.71 28.97 22.73
CA GLU A 28 -5.60 29.27 21.81
C GLU A 28 -4.37 28.42 22.16
N GLU A 29 -4.03 28.30 23.44
CA GLU A 29 -2.94 27.41 23.86
C GLU A 29 -3.22 25.94 23.53
N ALA A 30 -4.46 25.47 23.73
CA ALA A 30 -4.83 24.10 23.41
C ALA A 30 -4.78 23.83 21.89
N LEU A 31 -5.18 24.81 21.08
CA LEU A 31 -5.05 24.79 19.62
C LEU A 31 -3.58 24.67 19.20
N VAL A 32 -2.72 25.55 19.72
CA VAL A 32 -1.28 25.53 19.42
C VAL A 32 -0.64 24.21 19.85
N ARG A 33 -0.98 23.68 21.04
CA ARG A 33 -0.48 22.38 21.49
C ARG A 33 -0.91 21.24 20.57
N ALA A 34 -2.16 21.23 20.13
CA ALA A 34 -2.68 20.20 19.23
C ALA A 34 -2.02 20.26 17.85
N GLU A 35 -1.87 21.45 17.28
CA GLU A 35 -1.19 21.65 15.99
C GLU A 35 0.31 21.31 16.06
N ALA A 36 0.98 21.67 17.14
CA ALA A 36 2.38 21.30 17.39
C ALA A 36 2.59 19.78 17.52
N ALA A 37 1.56 19.05 18.00
CA ALA A 37 1.56 17.59 18.05
C ALA A 37 1.19 16.95 16.69
N GLY A 38 0.95 17.73 15.64
CA GLY A 38 0.57 17.26 14.31
C GLY A 38 -0.90 16.82 14.18
N HIS A 39 -1.73 17.15 15.17
CA HIS A 39 -3.16 16.82 15.12
C HIS A 39 -3.92 17.82 14.26
N THR A 40 -5.01 17.35 13.63
CA THR A 40 -5.97 18.25 13.00
C THR A 40 -6.83 18.89 14.09
N ALA A 41 -6.57 20.15 14.40
CA ALA A 41 -7.35 20.90 15.38
C ALA A 41 -8.41 21.79 14.71
N VAL A 42 -9.63 21.77 15.24
CA VAL A 42 -10.76 22.60 14.82
C VAL A 42 -11.38 23.31 16.01
N LEU A 43 -11.69 24.59 15.85
CA LEU A 43 -12.33 25.41 16.86
C LEU A 43 -13.85 25.34 16.72
N ILE A 44 -14.53 25.41 17.86
CA ILE A 44 -15.99 25.38 17.97
C ILE A 44 -16.44 26.49 18.91
N GLY A 45 -17.51 27.19 18.56
CA GLY A 45 -18.16 28.11 19.48
C GLY A 45 -19.39 28.81 18.90
N PRO A 46 -20.15 29.50 19.77
CA PRO A 46 -21.33 30.26 19.36
C PRO A 46 -20.92 31.59 18.72
N GLY A 47 -21.50 31.89 17.55
CA GLY A 47 -21.22 33.15 16.85
C GLY A 47 -19.72 33.34 16.54
N ALA A 48 -19.13 34.46 16.98
CA ALA A 48 -17.76 34.84 16.63
C ALA A 48 -16.69 34.40 17.66
N ALA A 49 -17.08 33.87 18.82
CA ALA A 49 -16.17 33.45 19.88
C ALA A 49 -15.93 31.93 19.83
N ALA A 50 -14.68 31.49 19.91
CA ALA A 50 -14.34 30.08 20.06
C ALA A 50 -14.31 29.69 21.55
N GLU A 51 -15.12 28.70 21.92
CA GLU A 51 -15.24 28.21 23.30
C GLU A 51 -14.59 26.83 23.50
N ALA A 52 -14.34 26.10 22.42
CA ALA A 52 -13.72 24.78 22.47
C ALA A 52 -12.78 24.54 21.29
N VAL A 53 -11.82 23.64 21.48
CA VAL A 53 -11.01 23.06 20.42
C VAL A 53 -11.17 21.54 20.44
N VAL A 54 -11.38 20.95 19.27
CA VAL A 54 -11.39 19.50 19.07
C VAL A 54 -10.16 19.14 18.25
N ALA A 55 -9.30 18.31 18.82
CA ALA A 55 -8.13 17.77 18.14
C ALA A 55 -8.43 16.34 17.65
N LEU A 56 -8.28 16.13 16.35
CA LEU A 56 -8.36 14.82 15.71
C LEU A 56 -6.94 14.34 15.39
N ALA A 57 -6.64 13.12 15.79
CA ALA A 57 -5.38 12.45 15.53
C ALA A 57 -5.66 11.13 14.82
N ASP A 58 -4.93 10.86 13.74
CA ASP A 58 -4.93 9.52 13.17
C ASP A 58 -4.07 8.61 14.06
N THR A 59 -4.67 7.52 14.53
CA THR A 59 -3.94 6.51 15.29
C THR A 59 -3.21 5.57 14.33
N VAL A 60 -1.89 5.51 14.45
CA VAL A 60 -1.08 4.50 13.74
C VAL A 60 -1.43 3.11 14.26
N LYS A 61 -1.70 2.16 13.36
CA LYS A 61 -1.97 0.78 13.77
C LYS A 61 -0.69 0.17 14.38
N PRO A 62 -0.79 -0.60 15.49
CA PRO A 62 0.37 -1.27 16.07
C PRO A 62 1.14 -2.13 15.06
N THR A 63 0.42 -2.77 14.15
CA THR A 63 0.98 -3.62 13.09
C THR A 63 1.71 -2.83 12.00
N SER A 64 1.45 -1.52 11.85
CA SER A 64 2.16 -0.67 10.89
C SER A 64 3.65 -0.60 11.19
N LEU A 65 4.01 -0.39 12.47
CA LEU A 65 5.42 -0.27 12.87
C LEU A 65 6.18 -1.57 12.56
N GLN A 66 5.59 -2.70 12.91
CA GLN A 66 6.18 -4.01 12.66
C GLN A 66 6.34 -4.26 11.15
N ALA A 67 5.30 -3.98 10.35
CA ALA A 67 5.37 -4.15 8.90
C ALA A 67 6.49 -3.30 8.27
N VAL A 68 6.63 -2.03 8.68
CA VAL A 68 7.71 -1.15 8.20
C VAL A 68 9.09 -1.70 8.56
N GLN A 69 9.26 -2.23 9.78
CA GLN A 69 10.52 -2.83 10.22
C GLN A 69 10.87 -4.07 9.39
N GLU A 70 9.91 -4.95 9.16
CA GLU A 70 10.10 -6.17 8.34
C GLU A 70 10.42 -5.82 6.89
N LEU A 71 9.72 -4.86 6.29
CA LEU A 71 10.01 -4.39 4.93
C LEU A 71 11.42 -3.81 4.81
N ARG A 72 11.85 -2.99 5.78
CA ARG A 72 13.22 -2.46 5.83
C ARG A 72 14.26 -3.57 6.02
N ALA A 73 13.97 -4.57 6.84
CA ALA A 73 14.83 -5.74 7.02
C ALA A 73 14.97 -6.56 5.71
N MET A 74 13.99 -6.50 4.81
CA MET A 74 14.06 -7.09 3.47
C MET A 74 14.87 -6.25 2.46
N GLY A 75 15.44 -5.12 2.89
CA GLY A 75 16.21 -4.19 2.08
C GLY A 75 15.35 -3.23 1.26
N LEU A 76 14.07 -3.05 1.61
CA LEU A 76 13.16 -2.14 0.91
C LEU A 76 13.19 -0.74 1.55
N GLU A 77 13.20 0.29 0.70
CA GLU A 77 12.96 1.66 1.13
C GLU A 77 11.46 1.83 1.41
N VAL A 78 11.13 2.42 2.56
CA VAL A 78 9.74 2.62 2.99
C VAL A 78 9.55 4.08 3.35
N SER A 79 8.68 4.74 2.58
CA SER A 79 8.33 6.15 2.69
C SER A 79 6.83 6.28 2.90
N LEU A 80 6.43 7.14 3.84
CA LEU A 80 5.03 7.51 4.04
C LEU A 80 4.67 8.62 3.07
N LEU A 81 3.61 8.41 2.29
CA LEU A 81 3.04 9.43 1.43
C LEU A 81 1.79 10.00 2.09
N THR A 82 1.74 11.32 2.23
CA THR A 82 0.59 12.05 2.77
C THR A 82 0.37 13.34 1.97
N GLY A 83 -0.89 13.69 1.74
CA GLY A 83 -1.27 14.84 0.95
C GLY A 83 -2.56 14.62 0.19
N ASP A 84 -2.89 15.58 -0.69
CA ASP A 84 -3.99 15.39 -1.64
C ASP A 84 -3.64 14.33 -2.69
N ASN A 85 -4.67 13.68 -3.25
CA ASN A 85 -4.51 12.56 -4.17
C ASN A 85 -3.61 12.91 -5.37
N ARG A 86 -3.61 14.18 -5.82
CA ARG A 86 -2.84 14.65 -6.98
C ARG A 86 -1.35 14.81 -6.68
N ARG A 87 -1.00 15.27 -5.48
CA ARG A 87 0.39 15.40 -5.02
C ARG A 87 0.98 14.03 -4.73
N THR A 88 0.26 13.19 -3.99
CA THR A 88 0.66 11.81 -3.68
C THR A 88 0.95 11.03 -4.96
N ALA A 89 0.06 11.08 -5.95
CA ALA A 89 0.24 10.36 -7.21
C ALA A 89 1.46 10.87 -8.00
N ARG A 90 1.70 12.18 -8.07
CA ARG A 90 2.91 12.73 -8.71
C ARG A 90 4.19 12.24 -8.05
N SER A 91 4.24 12.23 -6.72
CA SER A 91 5.40 11.71 -6.00
C SER A 91 5.67 10.22 -6.30
N VAL A 92 4.63 9.42 -6.51
CA VAL A 92 4.77 8.02 -6.97
C VAL A 92 5.33 7.98 -8.39
N GLY A 93 4.76 8.75 -9.32
CA GLY A 93 5.24 8.82 -10.70
C GLY A 93 6.69 9.27 -10.82
N ASP A 94 7.09 10.29 -10.05
CA ASP A 94 8.47 10.78 -10.00
C ASP A 94 9.42 9.69 -9.48
N ALA A 95 9.02 8.94 -8.44
CA ALA A 95 9.82 7.87 -7.87
C ALA A 95 10.01 6.67 -8.83
N ILE A 96 9.03 6.38 -9.68
CA ILE A 96 9.14 5.34 -10.74
C ILE A 96 10.01 5.83 -11.90
N GLY A 97 9.94 7.13 -12.22
CA GLY A 97 10.75 7.76 -13.26
C GLY A 97 12.26 7.74 -12.95
N GLU A 98 12.65 7.53 -11.70
CA GLU A 98 14.04 7.28 -11.33
C GLU A 98 14.48 5.89 -11.84
N ALA A 99 15.28 5.91 -12.92
CA ALA A 99 15.67 4.72 -13.68
C ALA A 99 16.05 3.51 -12.79
N GLY A 100 15.17 2.51 -12.77
CA GLY A 100 15.41 1.21 -12.13
C GLY A 100 14.73 0.99 -10.78
N LYS A 101 14.00 1.96 -10.24
CA LYS A 101 13.18 1.73 -9.04
C LYS A 101 11.87 1.04 -9.42
N ARG A 102 11.40 0.15 -8.54
CA ARG A 102 10.04 -0.42 -8.59
C ARG A 102 9.31 0.03 -7.34
N VAL A 103 8.15 0.64 -7.51
CA VAL A 103 7.40 1.25 -6.41
C VAL A 103 6.14 0.43 -6.16
N ALA A 104 6.01 -0.08 -4.93
CA ALA A 104 4.77 -0.66 -4.44
C ALA A 104 4.04 0.39 -3.58
N VAL A 105 2.75 0.58 -3.82
CA VAL A 105 1.91 1.49 -3.05
C VAL A 105 0.90 0.66 -2.26
N VAL A 106 0.79 0.94 -0.96
CA VAL A 106 -0.17 0.30 -0.05
C VAL A 106 -1.17 1.36 0.40
N GLY A 107 -2.47 1.12 0.16
CA GLY A 107 -3.54 2.07 0.50
C GLY A 107 -4.81 1.37 0.97
N ASP A 108 -5.76 2.13 1.53
CA ASP A 108 -7.00 1.59 2.10
C ASP A 108 -8.27 1.93 1.31
N GLY A 109 -8.19 2.82 0.31
CA GLY A 109 -9.41 3.35 -0.29
C GLY A 109 -9.26 4.41 -1.38
N VAL A 110 -10.40 5.07 -1.63
CA VAL A 110 -10.67 6.06 -2.69
C VAL A 110 -9.64 7.21 -2.74
N ASN A 111 -9.06 7.60 -1.60
CA ASN A 111 -8.08 8.68 -1.54
C ASN A 111 -6.72 8.28 -2.15
N ASP A 112 -6.37 7.01 -2.06
CA ASP A 112 -5.09 6.49 -2.55
C ASP A 112 -5.17 5.97 -3.99
N ALA A 113 -6.38 5.86 -4.55
CA ALA A 113 -6.61 5.28 -5.88
C ALA A 113 -5.71 5.90 -6.99
N PRO A 114 -5.50 7.24 -7.05
CA PRO A 114 -4.61 7.81 -8.05
C PRO A 114 -3.13 7.43 -7.87
N ALA A 115 -2.68 7.18 -6.63
CA ALA A 115 -1.33 6.73 -6.34
C ALA A 115 -1.17 5.22 -6.60
N LEU A 116 -2.17 4.42 -6.24
CA LEU A 116 -2.23 2.99 -6.57
C LEU A 116 -2.16 2.77 -8.08
N ALA A 117 -2.91 3.54 -8.85
CA ALA A 117 -2.95 3.42 -10.32
C ALA A 117 -1.61 3.76 -11.01
N GLN A 118 -0.71 4.49 -10.35
CA GLN A 118 0.62 4.80 -10.90
C GLN A 118 1.68 3.79 -10.47
N ALA A 119 1.44 2.99 -9.44
CA ALA A 119 2.43 2.08 -8.86
C ALA A 119 2.78 0.92 -9.80
N ASP A 120 3.98 0.34 -9.63
CA ASP A 120 4.33 -0.95 -10.27
C ASP A 120 3.62 -2.13 -9.60
N LEU A 121 3.22 -1.95 -8.34
CA LEU A 121 2.45 -2.91 -7.56
C LEU A 121 1.49 -2.17 -6.63
N ALA A 122 0.20 -2.28 -6.89
CA ALA A 122 -0.86 -1.68 -6.08
C ALA A 122 -1.40 -2.69 -5.05
N ILE A 123 -1.32 -2.36 -3.77
CA ILE A 123 -1.80 -3.21 -2.66
C ILE A 123 -2.89 -2.49 -1.89
N ALA A 124 -4.10 -3.06 -1.89
CA ALA A 124 -5.21 -2.57 -1.06
C ALA A 124 -5.26 -3.33 0.28
N VAL A 125 -5.54 -2.63 1.38
CA VAL A 125 -5.63 -3.22 2.74
C VAL A 125 -6.97 -2.93 3.39
N GLY A 126 -7.57 -3.96 3.99
CA GLY A 126 -8.80 -3.85 4.77
C GLY A 126 -10.05 -4.20 3.98
N THR A 127 -11.22 -3.80 4.50
CA THR A 127 -12.52 -4.02 3.85
C THR A 127 -12.77 -3.03 2.70
N GLY A 128 -11.69 -2.57 2.05
CA GLY A 128 -11.63 -1.35 1.24
C GLY A 128 -12.74 -1.27 0.21
N ALA A 129 -13.35 -0.09 0.10
CA ALA A 129 -14.42 0.24 -0.83
C ALA A 129 -14.15 -0.34 -2.24
N ASP A 130 -15.22 -0.74 -2.95
CA ASP A 130 -15.14 -1.43 -4.25
C ASP A 130 -14.09 -0.84 -5.22
N VAL A 131 -13.92 0.48 -5.19
CA VAL A 131 -12.95 1.26 -5.98
C VAL A 131 -11.49 0.89 -5.69
N ALA A 132 -11.11 0.66 -4.42
CA ALA A 132 -9.74 0.28 -4.06
C ALA A 132 -9.44 -1.18 -4.42
N ILE A 133 -10.44 -2.06 -4.36
CA ILE A 133 -10.29 -3.44 -4.80
C ILE A 133 -10.07 -3.48 -6.32
N GLU A 134 -10.87 -2.72 -7.08
CA GLU A 134 -10.79 -2.67 -8.54
C GLU A 134 -9.45 -2.09 -9.05
N ALA A 135 -8.87 -1.14 -8.33
CA ALA A 135 -7.60 -0.51 -8.69
C ALA A 135 -6.34 -1.23 -8.18
N SER A 136 -6.47 -2.35 -7.45
CA SER A 136 -5.34 -3.04 -6.81
C SER A 136 -4.94 -4.35 -7.51
N ASP A 137 -3.64 -4.64 -7.57
CA ASP A 137 -3.12 -5.94 -8.03
C ASP A 137 -3.24 -7.02 -6.94
N LEU A 138 -3.18 -6.60 -5.66
CA LEU A 138 -3.26 -7.45 -4.49
C LEU A 138 -4.20 -6.83 -3.45
N THR A 139 -5.18 -7.59 -2.98
CA THR A 139 -6.07 -7.17 -1.89
C THR A 139 -5.80 -8.00 -0.64
N ILE A 140 -5.50 -7.33 0.48
CA ILE A 140 -5.40 -7.93 1.81
C ILE A 140 -6.77 -7.84 2.46
N VAL A 141 -7.46 -8.98 2.55
CA VAL A 141 -8.84 -9.13 3.06
C VAL A 141 -8.97 -8.80 4.57
N GLY A 142 -7.86 -8.52 5.26
CA GLY A 142 -7.81 -8.13 6.67
C GLY A 142 -7.19 -6.74 6.90
N GLY A 143 -7.36 -6.21 8.11
CA GLY A 143 -6.77 -4.92 8.49
C GLY A 143 -5.31 -4.98 8.96
N ASP A 144 -4.66 -6.15 8.82
CA ASP A 144 -3.31 -6.43 9.31
C ASP A 144 -2.25 -6.17 8.23
N LEU A 145 -1.44 -5.14 8.45
CA LEU A 145 -0.38 -4.72 7.53
C LEU A 145 0.79 -5.69 7.43
N ARG A 146 0.92 -6.66 8.36
CA ARG A 146 1.95 -7.71 8.30
C ARG A 146 1.75 -8.66 7.10
N ALA A 147 0.55 -8.71 6.55
CA ALA A 147 0.30 -9.45 5.32
C ALA A 147 1.09 -8.90 4.11
N VAL A 148 1.49 -7.62 4.12
CA VAL A 148 2.31 -7.03 3.05
C VAL A 148 3.71 -7.64 3.00
N PRO A 149 4.55 -7.59 4.07
CA PRO A 149 5.84 -8.26 4.07
C PRO A 149 5.70 -9.77 3.85
N ASP A 150 4.69 -10.42 4.41
CA ASP A 150 4.45 -11.85 4.19
C ASP A 150 4.21 -12.18 2.70
N ALA A 151 3.40 -11.39 2.00
CA ALA A 151 3.14 -11.57 0.57
C ALA A 151 4.43 -11.40 -0.26
N ILE A 152 5.25 -10.40 0.07
CA ILE A 152 6.55 -10.18 -0.61
C ILE A 152 7.50 -11.35 -0.34
N ALA A 153 7.58 -11.83 0.91
CA ALA A 153 8.41 -12.97 1.29
C ALA A 153 7.97 -14.25 0.58
N LEU A 154 6.66 -14.50 0.51
CA LEU A 154 6.08 -15.62 -0.20
C LEU A 154 6.40 -15.55 -1.70
N SER A 155 6.19 -14.38 -2.33
CA SER A 155 6.50 -14.16 -3.75
C SER A 155 7.97 -14.44 -4.07
N ARG A 156 8.90 -13.94 -3.25
CA ARG A 156 10.35 -14.21 -3.41
C ARG A 156 10.68 -15.71 -3.34
N ARG A 157 10.07 -16.45 -2.39
CA ARG A 157 10.25 -17.90 -2.24
C ARG A 157 9.67 -18.68 -3.43
N THR A 158 8.48 -18.31 -3.90
CA THR A 158 7.84 -18.92 -5.06
C THR A 158 8.67 -18.71 -6.33
N LEU A 159 9.16 -17.49 -6.56
CA LEU A 159 10.02 -17.18 -7.70
C LEU A 159 11.35 -17.94 -7.67
N SER A 160 11.93 -18.16 -6.48
CA SER A 160 13.12 -19.00 -6.33
C SER A 160 12.85 -20.45 -6.78
N THR A 161 11.69 -21.00 -6.41
CA THR A 161 11.27 -22.35 -6.82
C THR A 161 11.01 -22.42 -8.32
N ILE A 162 10.32 -21.42 -8.89
CA ILE A 162 10.07 -21.35 -10.34
C ILE A 162 11.39 -21.28 -11.11
N LYS A 163 12.34 -20.44 -10.67
CA LYS A 163 13.67 -20.35 -11.31
C LYS A 163 14.43 -21.67 -11.25
N ALA A 164 14.37 -22.39 -10.13
CA ALA A 164 14.98 -23.71 -10.01
C ALA A 164 14.33 -24.73 -10.96
N ASN A 165 12.99 -24.77 -11.02
CA ASN A 165 12.26 -25.66 -11.93
C ASN A 165 12.58 -25.36 -13.39
N LEU A 166 12.62 -24.08 -13.76
CA LEU A 166 12.93 -23.62 -15.11
C LEU A 166 14.39 -23.94 -15.48
N PHE A 167 15.32 -23.76 -14.55
CA PHE A 167 16.71 -24.17 -14.72
C PHE A 167 16.81 -25.66 -15.05
N TRP A 168 16.14 -26.53 -14.29
CA TRP A 168 16.17 -27.98 -14.55
C TRP A 168 15.49 -28.36 -15.87
N ALA A 169 14.38 -27.71 -16.22
CA ALA A 169 13.71 -27.91 -17.50
C ALA A 169 14.63 -27.58 -18.68
N PHE A 170 15.33 -26.44 -18.63
CA PHE A 170 16.29 -26.07 -19.67
C PHE A 170 17.57 -26.92 -19.64
N ALA A 171 18.10 -27.26 -18.47
CA ALA A 171 19.28 -28.10 -18.35
C ALA A 171 19.09 -29.47 -19.03
N TYR A 172 17.92 -30.09 -18.81
CA TYR A 172 17.57 -31.33 -19.49
C TYR A 172 17.52 -31.17 -21.01
N ASN A 173 16.85 -30.13 -21.50
CA ASN A 173 16.77 -29.85 -22.95
C ASN A 173 18.14 -29.59 -23.57
N VAL A 174 18.98 -28.79 -22.90
CA VAL A 174 20.35 -28.47 -23.34
C VAL A 174 21.23 -29.71 -23.35
N ALA A 175 21.06 -30.65 -22.41
CA ALA A 175 21.81 -31.91 -22.41
C ALA A 175 21.29 -32.91 -23.46
N ALA A 176 19.98 -32.94 -23.70
CA ALA A 176 19.34 -33.88 -24.63
C ALA A 176 19.63 -33.54 -26.11
N ILE A 177 19.74 -32.26 -26.48
CA ILE A 177 19.96 -31.83 -27.86
C ILE A 177 21.30 -32.35 -28.44
N PRO A 178 22.47 -32.19 -27.78
CA PRO A 178 23.73 -32.76 -28.23
C PRO A 178 23.70 -34.29 -28.28
N LEU A 179 23.06 -34.94 -27.30
CA LEU A 179 22.94 -36.39 -27.26
C LEU A 179 22.12 -36.93 -28.45
N ALA A 180 21.03 -36.24 -28.80
CA ALA A 180 20.25 -36.53 -30.01
C ALA A 180 21.06 -36.27 -31.29
N ALA A 181 21.86 -35.19 -31.33
CA ALA A 181 22.73 -34.86 -32.47
C ALA A 181 23.84 -35.90 -32.71
N THR A 182 24.31 -36.60 -31.67
CA THR A 182 25.25 -37.72 -31.80
C THR A 182 24.64 -39.02 -32.36
N GLY A 183 23.32 -39.04 -32.64
CA GLY A 183 22.64 -40.14 -33.32
C GLY A 183 22.30 -41.36 -32.45
N VAL A 184 22.52 -41.29 -31.13
CA VAL A 184 22.36 -42.43 -30.20
C VAL A 184 20.89 -42.60 -29.73
N LEU A 185 20.01 -41.63 -30.01
CA LEU A 185 18.61 -41.65 -29.59
C LEU A 185 17.68 -41.78 -30.79
N ASN A 186 17.15 -42.98 -31.03
CA ASN A 186 16.03 -43.17 -31.95
C ASN A 186 14.78 -42.46 -31.38
N PRO A 187 14.22 -41.44 -32.05
CA PRO A 187 13.09 -40.66 -31.57
C PRO A 187 11.87 -41.51 -31.18
N MET A 188 11.68 -42.64 -31.88
CA MET A 188 10.60 -43.60 -31.61
C MET A 188 10.77 -44.33 -30.27
N ALA A 189 12.01 -44.65 -29.87
CA ALA A 189 12.28 -45.33 -28.60
C ALA A 189 12.10 -44.37 -27.40
N ALA A 190 12.52 -43.11 -27.56
CA ALA A 190 12.30 -42.08 -26.55
C ALA A 190 10.81 -41.74 -26.37
N ALA A 191 10.06 -41.63 -27.48
CA ALA A 191 8.60 -41.44 -27.46
C ALA A 191 7.88 -42.61 -26.77
N ALA A 192 8.27 -43.85 -27.06
CA ALA A 192 7.70 -45.05 -26.42
C ALA A 192 8.00 -45.12 -24.91
N ALA A 193 9.20 -44.70 -24.48
CA ALA A 193 9.57 -44.66 -23.07
C ALA A 193 8.81 -43.58 -22.28
N MET A 194 8.58 -42.41 -22.89
CA MET A 194 7.78 -41.34 -22.28
C MET A 194 6.28 -41.68 -22.22
N ALA A 195 5.72 -42.34 -23.25
CA ALA A 195 4.33 -42.78 -23.26
C ALA A 195 4.03 -43.82 -22.17
N ARG A 196 4.98 -44.72 -21.89
CA ARG A 196 4.82 -45.78 -20.87
C ARG A 196 4.80 -45.24 -19.44
N ARG A 197 5.39 -44.06 -19.18
CA ARG A 197 5.46 -43.46 -17.82
C ARG A 197 4.24 -42.63 -17.45
N ARG A 198 3.25 -42.50 -18.35
CA ARG A 198 2.13 -41.56 -18.20
C ARG A 198 0.81 -42.19 -17.72
N CYS A 199 0.80 -43.49 -17.42
CA CYS A 199 -0.40 -44.24 -16.98
C CYS A 199 -0.24 -44.94 -15.61
N SER A 200 0.61 -44.45 -14.69
CA SER A 200 0.73 -45.05 -13.34
C SER A 200 0.34 -44.10 -12.20
N TRP A 201 -0.68 -43.25 -12.40
CA TRP A 201 -1.40 -42.54 -11.34
C TRP A 201 -2.90 -42.72 -11.56
#